data_AF-A0A842NM48-F1
#
_entry.id   AF-A0A842NM48-F1
#
_cell.length_a   1.000
_cell.length_b   1.000
_cell.length_c   1.000
_cell.angle_alpha   90.00
_cell.angle_beta   90.00
_cell.angle_gamma   90.00
#
_symmetry.space_group_name_H-M   'P 1'
#
loop_
_entity.id
_entity.type
_entity.pdbx_description
1 polymer ?
#
loop_
_entity_poly.entity_id
_entity_poly.type
_entity_poly.pdbx_seq_one_letter_code
_entity_poly.pdbx_strand_id
1 'polypeptide(L)' 'MTKLKISCGGIIEDVGSTKANKTGGWRTFKPVRDVKKCIKCMKCWMFCPD' A
#
# COMPACT_ATOMS: atom_id res chain seq x y z
N MET A 1 -34.14 -1.47 13.52
CA MET A 1 -33.22 -0.43 12.98
C MET A 1 -32.03 -1.15 12.39
N THR A 2 -31.91 -1.11 11.07
CA THR A 2 -30.92 -1.87 10.29
C THR A 2 -29.52 -1.46 10.70
N LYS A 3 -28.67 -2.43 11.03
CA LYS A 3 -27.28 -2.23 11.46
C LYS A 3 -26.54 -1.44 10.36
N LEU A 4 -26.24 -0.16 10.60
CA LEU A 4 -25.42 0.64 9.70
C LEU A 4 -24.07 -0.07 9.55
N LYS A 5 -23.63 -0.29 8.30
CA LYS A 5 -22.36 -0.95 7.96
C LYS A 5 -21.13 -0.09 8.32
N ILE A 6 -21.36 1.12 8.82
CA ILE A 6 -20.36 2.15 9.10
C ILE A 6 -20.47 2.48 10.59
N SER A 7 -19.33 2.57 11.27
CA SER A 7 -19.21 2.98 12.67
C SER A 7 -19.76 4.39 12.90
N CYS A 8 -20.11 4.71 14.15
CA CYS A 8 -20.55 6.06 14.51
C CYS A 8 -19.46 7.08 14.15
N GLY A 9 -19.81 8.12 13.37
CA GLY A 9 -18.87 9.15 12.93
C GLY A 9 -17.84 8.69 11.87
N GLY A 10 -17.94 7.47 11.33
CA GLY A 10 -16.99 6.96 10.33
C GLY A 10 -15.60 6.65 10.91
N ILE A 11 -15.52 6.37 12.21
CA ILE A 11 -14.27 6.04 12.90
C ILE A 11 -13.73 4.71 12.37
N ILE A 12 -12.47 4.72 11.93
CA ILE A 12 -11.75 3.50 11.56
C ILE A 12 -11.27 2.84 12.87
N GLU A 13 -11.79 1.65 13.18
CA GLU A 13 -11.47 0.91 14.42
C GLU A 13 -10.18 0.09 14.30
N ASP A 14 -9.82 -0.32 13.06
CA ASP A 14 -8.67 -1.18 12.80
C ASP A 14 -7.41 -0.40 12.40
N VAL A 15 -6.28 -0.74 13.01
CA VAL A 15 -4.96 -0.24 12.60
C VAL A 15 -4.54 -0.83 11.26
N GLY A 16 -3.94 -0.01 10.40
CA GLY A 16 -3.49 -0.46 9.07
C GLY A 16 -4.62 -0.82 8.11
N SER A 17 -5.80 -0.19 8.27
CA SER A 17 -6.96 -0.36 7.39
C SER A 17 -6.66 -0.09 5.90
N THR A 18 -5.61 0.67 5.59
CA THR A 18 -5.12 0.92 4.22
C THR A 18 -4.81 -0.36 3.46
N LYS A 19 -4.53 -1.49 4.13
CA LYS A 19 -4.39 -2.82 3.52
C LYS A 19 -5.63 -3.27 2.73
N ALA A 20 -6.81 -2.79 3.10
CA ALA A 20 -8.05 -3.07 2.36
C ALA A 20 -8.08 -2.35 1.01
N ASN A 21 -7.37 -1.23 0.86
CA ASN A 21 -7.27 -0.47 -0.38
C ASN A 21 -6.16 -1.04 -1.29
N LYS A 22 -6.53 -1.94 -2.20
CA LYS A 22 -5.59 -2.63 -3.09
C LYS A 22 -5.17 -1.74 -4.27
N THR A 23 -3.98 -1.14 -4.21
CA THR A 23 -3.41 -0.28 -5.28
C THR A 23 -2.67 -1.07 -6.38
N GLY A 24 -2.41 -2.36 -6.16
CA GLY A 24 -1.58 -3.17 -7.06
C GLY A 24 -2.09 -3.29 -8.50
N GLY A 25 -3.39 -3.09 -8.72
CA GLY A 25 -4.05 -3.13 -10.03
C GLY A 25 -3.84 -1.90 -10.91
N TRP A 26 -3.29 -0.81 -10.38
CA TRP A 26 -3.02 0.41 -11.17
C TRP A 26 -1.79 0.29 -12.08
N ARG A 27 -1.02 -0.79 -11.93
CA ARG A 27 0.25 -1.00 -12.62
C ARG A 27 0.03 -1.50 -14.04
N THR A 28 0.53 -0.77 -15.03
CA THR A 28 0.84 -1.32 -16.37
C THR A 28 2.19 -2.05 -16.37
N PHE A 29 3.13 -1.58 -15.54
CA PHE A 29 4.48 -2.14 -15.42
C PHE A 29 4.86 -2.32 -13.95
N LYS A 30 5.83 -3.21 -13.68
CA LYS A 30 6.42 -3.40 -12.35
C LYS A 30 7.95 -3.31 -12.42
N PRO A 31 8.62 -2.73 -11.41
CA PRO A 31 10.08 -2.70 -11.37
C PRO A 31 10.65 -4.12 -11.25
N VAL A 32 11.72 -4.41 -12.00
CA VAL A 32 12.46 -5.68 -11.93
C VAL A 32 13.88 -5.39 -11.47
N ARG A 33 14.31 -6.02 -10.37
CA ARG A 33 15.63 -5.81 -9.78
C ARG A 33 16.67 -6.70 -10.44
N ASP A 34 17.68 -6.10 -11.05
CA ASP A 34 18.92 -6.79 -11.45
C ASP A 34 19.89 -6.83 -10.25
N VAL A 35 20.08 -8.01 -9.66
CA VAL A 35 20.91 -8.19 -8.47
C VAL A 35 22.39 -7.98 -8.79
N LYS A 36 22.85 -8.25 -10.02
CA LYS A 36 24.26 -8.07 -10.42
C LYS A 36 24.64 -6.59 -10.50
N LYS A 37 23.68 -5.72 -10.84
CA LYS A 37 23.87 -4.26 -10.93
C LYS A 37 23.57 -3.51 -9.63
N CYS A 38 22.92 -4.16 -8.65
CA CYS A 38 22.46 -3.50 -7.44
C CYS A 38 23.60 -3.28 -6.43
N ILE A 39 23.97 -2.02 -6.20
CA ILE A 39 24.99 -1.63 -5.20
C ILE A 39 24.44 -1.47 -3.76
N LYS A 40 23.21 -1.91 -3.50
CA LYS A 40 22.54 -1.84 -2.18
C LYS A 40 22.45 -0.41 -1.58
N CYS A 41 22.34 0.61 -2.40
CA CYS A 41 22.26 2.01 -1.96
C CYS A 41 20.93 2.42 -1.28
N MET A 42 19.94 1.52 -1.22
CA MET A 42 18.62 1.74 -0.61
C MET A 42 17.78 2.90 -1.17
N LYS A 43 18.20 3.56 -2.26
CA LYS A 43 17.44 4.64 -2.89
C LYS A 43 16.05 4.19 -3.35
N CYS A 44 15.93 2.98 -3.91
CA CYS A 44 14.63 2.44 -4.33
C CYS A 44 13.65 2.25 -3.16
N TRP A 45 14.15 2.06 -1.94
CA TRP A 45 13.32 1.98 -0.74
C TRP A 45 12.96 3.38 -0.24
N MET A 46 13.96 4.27 -0.13
CA MET A 46 13.76 5.64 0.38
C MET A 46 12.78 6.46 -0.46
N PHE A 47 12.79 6.27 -1.78
CA PHE A 47 11.96 7.02 -2.71
C PHE A 47 10.70 6.26 -3.15
N CYS A 48 10.39 5.10 -2.56
CA CYS A 48 9.14 4.42 -2.87
C CYS A 48 7.98 5.27 -2.33
N PRO A 49 7.04 5.72 -3.18
CA PRO A 49 5.92 6.56 -2.75
C PRO A 49 4.81 5.77 -2.04
N ASP A 50 4.92 4.45 -2.01
CA ASP A 50 4.07 3.46 -1.33
C ASP A 50 4.92 2.59 -0.39
#